data_AF-A0AAD9WTW8-F1
#
_entry.id   AF-A0AAD9WTW8-F1
#
_cell.length_a   1.000
_cell.length_b   1.000
_cell.length_c   1.000
_cell.angle_alpha   90.00
_cell.angle_beta   90.00
_cell.angle_gamma   90.00
#
_symmetry.space_group_name_H-M   'P 1'
#
loop_
_entity.id
_entity.type
_entity.pdbx_description
1 polymer ?
#
loop_
_entity_poly.entity_id
_entity_poly.type
_entity_poly.pdbx_seq_one_letter_code
_entity_poly.pdbx_strand_id
1 'polypeptide(L)'
;MLGQQVHGEAFKLGLDLDVSVSNALLALYADTGCLAQCLKVFSFMPEHDQVSWNTVIRALSISESSISEAVKYYLNMIRVGWSPNRVTFINILAVVSSLSLGKVSQQIHAQVIKYHIADGTTIEHALLSCYGKCGEMDECEKIFSRMFDRKDDVS
;
A
#
# COMPACT_ATOMS: atom_id res chain seq x y z
N MET A 1 23.08 5.06 -9.46
CA MET A 1 23.64 5.53 -10.75
C MET A 1 22.94 4.91 -11.95
N LEU A 2 22.83 3.57 -12.07
CA LEU A 2 22.16 2.94 -13.22
C LEU A 2 20.71 3.40 -13.42
N GLY A 3 19.91 3.48 -12.35
CA GLY A 3 18.50 3.91 -12.47
C GLY A 3 18.31 5.34 -12.97
N GLN A 4 19.25 6.25 -12.69
CA GLN A 4 19.20 7.61 -13.26
C GLN A 4 19.60 7.63 -14.74
N GLN A 5 20.52 6.75 -15.16
CA GLN A 5 20.89 6.63 -16.58
C GLN A 5 19.71 6.06 -17.39
N VAL A 6 19.08 4.99 -16.89
CA VAL A 6 17.89 4.39 -17.52
C VAL A 6 16.73 5.39 -17.59
N HIS A 7 16.45 6.10 -16.48
CA HIS A 7 15.42 7.14 -16.46
C HIS A 7 15.75 8.28 -17.44
N GLY A 8 17.00 8.73 -17.50
CA GLY A 8 17.42 9.77 -18.46
C GLY A 8 17.23 9.35 -19.91
N GLU A 9 17.46 8.08 -20.24
CA GLU A 9 17.21 7.55 -21.58
C GLU A 9 15.71 7.41 -21.88
N ALA A 10 14.92 6.90 -20.93
CA ALA A 10 13.47 6.83 -21.05
C ALA A 10 12.86 8.22 -21.30
N PHE A 11 13.33 9.23 -20.57
CA PHE A 11 12.92 10.63 -20.74
C PHE A 11 13.26 11.19 -22.12
N LYS A 12 14.47 10.97 -22.61
CA LYS A 12 14.88 11.43 -23.96
C LYS A 12 14.03 10.83 -25.07
N LEU A 13 13.61 9.57 -24.89
CA LEU A 13 12.77 8.84 -25.83
C LEU A 13 11.27 9.13 -25.62
N GLY A 14 10.89 9.92 -24.61
CA GLY A 14 9.51 10.21 -24.24
C GLY A 14 8.74 9.00 -23.70
N LEU A 15 9.45 7.93 -23.32
CA LEU A 15 8.86 6.68 -22.84
C LEU A 15 8.36 6.80 -21.41
N ASP A 16 8.83 7.78 -20.64
CA ASP A 16 8.37 8.06 -19.28
C ASP A 16 6.90 8.54 -19.23
N LEU A 17 6.32 8.92 -20.36
CA LEU A 17 4.89 9.22 -20.47
C LEU A 17 4.01 7.95 -20.48
N ASP A 18 4.59 6.79 -20.78
CA ASP A 18 3.89 5.51 -20.70
C ASP A 18 3.77 5.04 -19.24
N VAL A 19 2.55 4.69 -18.82
CA VAL A 19 2.26 4.29 -17.44
C VAL A 19 3.06 3.06 -17.01
N SER A 20 3.33 2.11 -17.93
CA SER A 20 4.05 0.88 -17.62
C SER A 20 5.54 1.16 -17.41
N VAL A 21 6.14 1.98 -18.27
CA VAL A 21 7.54 2.41 -18.12
C VAL A 21 7.71 3.23 -16.84
N SER A 22 6.81 4.18 -16.58
CA SER A 22 6.82 4.97 -15.35
C SER A 22 6.63 4.10 -14.11
N ASN A 23 5.76 3.10 -14.13
CA ASN A 23 5.61 2.12 -13.04
C ASN A 23 6.91 1.32 -12.79
N ALA A 24 7.63 0.95 -13.84
CA ALA A 24 8.94 0.30 -13.68
C ALA A 24 9.97 1.23 -13.04
N LEU A 25 9.98 2.52 -13.40
CA LEU A 25 10.83 3.53 -12.77
C LEU A 25 10.45 3.78 -11.31
N LEU A 26 9.16 3.83 -10.99
CA LEU A 26 8.66 3.92 -9.61
C LEU A 26 9.16 2.75 -8.76
N ALA A 27 9.01 1.52 -9.25
CA ALA A 27 9.47 0.33 -8.55
C ALA A 27 10.98 0.37 -8.32
N LEU A 28 11.76 0.72 -9.36
CA LEU A 28 13.20 0.86 -9.28
C LEU A 28 13.63 1.86 -8.19
N TYR A 29 13.03 3.05 -8.15
CA TYR A 29 13.38 4.06 -7.14
C TYR A 29 12.88 3.70 -5.75
N ALA A 30 11.70 3.08 -5.62
CA ALA A 30 11.18 2.58 -4.36
C ALA A 30 12.10 1.51 -3.75
N ASP A 31 12.52 0.53 -4.53
CA ASP A 31 13.34 -0.61 -4.06
C ASP A 31 14.81 -0.23 -3.80
N THR A 32 15.27 0.88 -4.39
CA THR A 32 16.60 1.43 -4.13
C THR A 32 16.61 2.51 -3.04
N GLY A 33 15.48 2.73 -2.35
CA GLY A 33 15.37 3.72 -1.27
C GLY A 33 15.45 5.17 -1.74
N CYS A 34 15.37 5.42 -3.04
CA CYS A 34 15.43 6.75 -3.66
C CYS A 34 14.04 7.40 -3.66
N LEU A 35 13.47 7.61 -2.47
CA LEU A 35 12.08 8.07 -2.31
C LEU A 35 11.78 9.39 -3.02
N ALA A 36 12.70 10.36 -2.98
CA ALA A 36 12.52 11.64 -3.65
C ALA A 36 12.36 11.49 -5.17
N GLN A 37 13.14 10.60 -5.80
CA GLN A 37 13.04 10.31 -7.22
C GLN A 37 11.77 9.53 -7.55
N CYS A 38 11.37 8.59 -6.68
CA CYS A 38 10.10 7.87 -6.80
C CYS A 38 8.91 8.86 -6.83
N LEU A 39 8.83 9.77 -5.85
CA LEU A 39 7.77 10.79 -5.80
C LEU A 39 7.82 11.75 -6.99
N LYS A 40 9.03 12.08 -7.46
CA LYS A 40 9.22 12.92 -8.65
C LYS A 40 8.63 12.24 -9.90
N VAL A 41 8.97 10.98 -10.16
CA VAL A 41 8.38 10.21 -11.27
C VAL A 41 6.86 10.23 -11.17
N PHE A 42 6.31 9.86 -10.01
CA PHE A 42 4.86 9.83 -9.80
C PHE A 42 4.19 11.18 -10.12
N SER A 43 4.80 12.30 -9.72
CA SER A 43 4.25 13.64 -9.97
C SER A 43 4.27 14.06 -11.44
N PHE A 44 5.16 13.48 -12.27
CA PHE A 44 5.26 13.80 -13.70
C PHE A 44 4.48 12.83 -14.59
N MET A 45 3.98 11.71 -14.05
CA MET A 45 3.13 10.79 -14.79
C MET A 45 1.84 11.49 -15.24
N PRO A 46 1.47 11.40 -16.54
CA PRO A 46 0.23 11.98 -17.04
C PRO A 46 -1.01 11.23 -16.54
N GLU A 47 -0.87 9.92 -16.33
CA GLU A 47 -1.90 9.03 -15.81
C GLU A 47 -1.30 8.13 -14.73
N HIS A 48 -2.08 7.85 -13.69
CA HIS A 48 -1.73 6.88 -12.66
C HIS A 48 -2.62 5.68 -12.79
N ASP A 49 -2.09 4.50 -12.50
CA ASP A 49 -2.88 3.30 -12.33
C ASP A 49 -2.78 2.75 -10.89
N GLN A 50 -3.44 1.62 -10.66
CA GLN A 50 -3.43 0.94 -9.37
C GLN A 50 -2.01 0.57 -8.91
N VAL A 51 -1.11 0.26 -9.85
CA VAL A 51 0.29 -0.08 -9.56
C VAL A 51 1.06 1.18 -9.16
N SER A 52 0.85 2.31 -9.83
CA SER A 52 1.48 3.60 -9.49
C SER A 52 1.17 3.99 -8.05
N TRP A 53 -0.11 3.99 -7.67
CA TRP A 53 -0.56 4.34 -6.32
C TRP A 53 0.01 3.39 -5.27
N ASN A 54 -0.11 2.07 -5.50
CA ASN A 54 0.36 1.08 -4.54
C ASN A 54 1.89 1.14 -4.36
N THR A 55 2.64 1.44 -5.42
CA THR A 55 4.10 1.55 -5.36
C THR A 55 4.52 2.75 -4.52
N VAL A 56 3.90 3.91 -4.71
CA VAL A 56 4.23 5.10 -3.91
C VAL A 56 3.81 4.94 -2.45
N ILE A 57 2.62 4.41 -2.17
CA ILE A 57 2.17 4.16 -0.80
C ILE A 57 3.13 3.18 -0.09
N ARG A 58 3.58 2.12 -0.77
CA ARG A 58 4.60 1.19 -0.25
C ARG A 58 5.94 1.88 -0.02
N ALA A 59 6.40 2.71 -0.95
CA ALA A 59 7.67 3.42 -0.80
C ALA A 59 7.65 4.35 0.43
N LEU A 60 6.53 5.02 0.67
CA LEU A 60 6.33 5.91 1.82
C LEU A 60 6.16 5.15 3.15
N SER A 61 5.79 3.87 3.13
CA SER A 61 5.63 3.06 4.35
C SER A 61 6.95 2.56 4.94
N ILE A 62 8.08 2.72 4.24
CA ILE A 62 9.38 2.16 4.65
C ILE A 62 10.02 2.98 5.79
N SER A 63 9.83 4.30 5.82
CA SER A 63 10.44 5.18 6.83
C SER A 63 9.38 5.82 7.72
N GLU A 64 9.67 5.91 9.02
CA GLU A 64 8.79 6.58 9.98
C GLU A 64 8.51 8.04 9.60
N SER A 65 9.51 8.73 9.04
CA SER A 65 9.38 10.13 8.63
C SER A 65 8.37 10.36 7.50
N SER A 66 8.08 9.32 6.71
CA SER A 66 7.18 9.38 5.54
C SER A 66 5.81 8.72 5.77
N ILE A 67 5.58 8.12 6.95
CA ILE A 67 4.32 7.44 7.29
C ILE A 67 3.09 8.36 7.13
N SER A 68 3.17 9.60 7.63
CA SER A 68 2.06 10.56 7.49
C SER A 68 1.73 10.83 6.03
N GLU A 69 2.76 10.87 5.19
CA GLU A 69 2.63 11.08 3.75
C GLU A 69 2.00 9.86 3.07
N ALA A 70 2.34 8.63 3.48
CA ALA A 70 1.69 7.41 2.98
C ALA A 70 0.16 7.45 3.15
N VAL A 71 -0.31 7.90 4.32
CA VAL A 71 -1.74 8.09 4.60
C VAL A 71 -2.35 9.17 3.71
N LYS A 72 -1.64 10.28 3.46
CA LYS A 72 -2.14 11.33 2.54
C LYS A 72 -2.29 10.81 1.12
N TYR A 73 -1.34 10.03 0.61
CA TYR A 73 -1.43 9.44 -0.73
C TYR A 73 -2.59 8.44 -0.84
N TYR A 74 -2.82 7.64 0.20
CA TYR A 74 -3.99 6.76 0.28
C TYR A 74 -5.31 7.53 0.25
N LEU A 75 -5.43 8.58 1.06
CA LEU A 75 -6.63 9.42 1.07
C LEU A 75 -6.82 10.14 -0.27
N ASN A 76 -5.73 10.57 -0.90
CA ASN A 76 -5.77 11.20 -2.22
C ASN A 76 -6.23 10.21 -3.30
N MET A 77 -5.72 8.98 -3.30
CA MET A 77 -6.16 7.89 -4.18
C MET A 77 -7.69 7.73 -4.12
N ILE A 78 -8.26 7.63 -2.93
CA ILE A 78 -9.73 7.53 -2.76
C ILE A 78 -10.43 8.80 -3.27
N ARG A 79 -9.90 9.98 -2.93
CA ARG A 79 -10.49 11.27 -3.31
C ARG A 79 -10.55 11.46 -4.82
N VAL A 80 -9.55 10.98 -5.56
CA VAL A 80 -9.52 11.05 -7.03
C VAL A 80 -10.28 9.90 -7.70
N GLY A 81 -11.00 9.08 -6.93
CA GLY A 81 -11.93 8.07 -7.44
C GLY A 81 -11.33 6.67 -7.60
N TRP A 82 -10.08 6.44 -7.18
CA TRP A 82 -9.48 5.11 -7.22
C TRP A 82 -9.95 4.26 -6.03
N SER A 83 -10.43 3.05 -6.34
CA SER A 83 -10.83 2.09 -5.32
C SER A 83 -9.60 1.38 -4.74
N PRO A 84 -9.37 1.42 -3.41
CA PRO A 84 -8.35 0.61 -2.77
C PRO A 84 -8.51 -0.88 -3.10
N ASN A 85 -7.40 -1.56 -3.33
CA ASN A 85 -7.39 -3.01 -3.51
C ASN A 85 -6.65 -3.71 -2.36
N ARG A 86 -6.54 -5.05 -2.44
CA ARG A 86 -5.87 -5.86 -1.41
C ARG A 86 -4.45 -5.35 -1.10
N VAL A 87 -3.68 -5.01 -2.12
CA VAL A 87 -2.30 -4.50 -1.95
C VAL A 87 -2.31 -3.12 -1.27
N THR A 88 -3.24 -2.24 -1.64
CA THR A 88 -3.41 -0.94 -0.97
C THR A 88 -3.63 -1.11 0.53
N PHE A 89 -4.54 -2.01 0.92
CA PHE A 89 -4.85 -2.24 2.32
C PHE A 89 -3.71 -2.89 3.09
N ILE A 90 -2.97 -3.85 2.49
CA ILE A 90 -1.77 -4.42 3.12
C ILE A 90 -0.75 -3.32 3.44
N ASN A 91 -0.48 -2.44 2.47
CA ASN A 91 0.48 -1.35 2.66
C ASN A 91 0.02 -0.38 3.75
N ILE A 92 -1.25 0.02 3.75
CA ILE A 92 -1.76 0.97 4.75
C ILE A 92 -1.89 0.35 6.14
N LEU A 93 -2.26 -0.92 6.25
CA LEU A 93 -2.23 -1.64 7.52
C LEU A 93 -0.82 -1.67 8.08
N ALA A 94 0.21 -1.92 7.28
CA ALA A 94 1.60 -1.87 7.74
C ALA A 94 1.98 -0.48 8.29
N VAL A 95 1.54 0.59 7.63
CA VAL A 95 1.74 1.99 8.09
C VAL A 95 1.06 2.25 9.43
N VAL A 96 -0.22 1.92 9.59
CA VAL A 96 -0.94 2.19 10.85
C VAL A 96 -0.48 1.27 11.98
N SER A 97 0.00 0.08 11.65
CA SER A 97 0.62 -0.85 12.59
C SER A 97 1.86 -0.25 13.25
N SER A 98 2.73 0.41 12.48
CA SER A 98 3.96 1.04 13.01
C SER A 98 3.69 2.23 13.93
N LEU A 99 2.49 2.80 13.88
CA LEU A 99 2.09 3.91 14.75
C LEU A 99 1.25 3.45 15.96
N SER A 100 0.93 2.16 16.07
CA SER A 100 0.05 1.60 17.11
C SER A 100 -1.28 2.36 17.25
N LEU A 101 -1.88 2.77 16.12
CA LEU A 101 -3.14 3.53 16.11
C LEU A 101 -4.36 2.60 16.01
N GLY A 102 -4.86 2.12 17.16
CA GLY A 102 -6.00 1.19 17.22
C GLY A 102 -7.27 1.71 16.52
N LYS A 103 -7.68 2.96 16.78
CA LYS A 103 -8.86 3.57 16.13
C LYS A 103 -8.74 3.64 14.61
N VAL A 104 -7.56 3.94 14.08
CA VAL A 104 -7.33 3.99 12.63
C VAL A 104 -7.34 2.57 12.05
N SER A 105 -6.76 1.61 12.76
CA SER A 105 -6.80 0.19 12.38
C SER A 105 -8.24 -0.33 12.22
N GLN A 106 -9.14 0.03 13.15
CA GLN A 106 -10.57 -0.28 13.05
C GLN A 106 -11.24 0.38 11.83
N GLN A 107 -10.92 1.65 11.54
CA GLN A 107 -11.44 2.34 10.35
C GLN A 107 -10.97 1.69 9.04
N ILE A 108 -9.71 1.27 8.99
CA ILE A 108 -9.16 0.56 7.82
C ILE A 108 -9.79 -0.83 7.69
N HIS A 109 -9.95 -1.58 8.79
CA HIS A 109 -10.64 -2.87 8.77
C HIS A 109 -12.09 -2.75 8.30
N ALA A 110 -12.84 -1.75 8.75
CA ALA A 110 -14.19 -1.48 8.26
C ALA A 110 -14.21 -1.21 6.74
N GLN A 111 -13.19 -0.50 6.21
CA GLN A 111 -13.04 -0.32 4.77
C GLN A 111 -12.73 -1.64 4.05
N VAL A 112 -11.83 -2.49 4.58
CA VAL A 112 -11.54 -3.82 4.02
C VAL A 112 -12.82 -4.65 3.85
N ILE A 113 -13.72 -4.60 4.83
CA ILE A 113 -15.04 -5.26 4.77
C ILE A 113 -15.92 -4.60 3.71
N LYS A 114 -16.02 -3.26 3.71
CA LYS A 114 -16.83 -2.49 2.75
C LYS A 114 -16.44 -2.77 1.28
N TYR A 115 -15.16 -2.92 1.00
CA TYR A 115 -14.66 -3.20 -0.35
C TYR A 115 -14.65 -4.70 -0.69
N HIS A 116 -15.22 -5.56 0.16
CA HIS A 116 -15.28 -7.02 -0.03
C HIS A 116 -13.90 -7.66 -0.24
N ILE A 117 -12.88 -7.12 0.42
CA ILE A 117 -11.48 -7.59 0.34
C ILE A 117 -11.12 -8.50 1.52
N ALA A 118 -11.99 -8.55 2.54
CA ALA A 118 -11.76 -9.26 3.80
C ALA A 118 -11.47 -10.77 3.64
N ASP A 119 -11.87 -11.38 2.52
CA ASP A 119 -11.59 -12.79 2.27
C ASP A 119 -10.20 -12.97 1.64
N GLY A 120 -9.33 -13.69 2.35
CA GLY A 120 -8.01 -14.08 1.89
C GLY A 120 -6.94 -14.00 2.98
N THR A 121 -6.17 -15.07 3.13
CA THR A 121 -5.19 -15.25 4.21
C THR A 121 -4.21 -14.09 4.34
N THR A 122 -3.81 -13.45 3.24
CA THR A 122 -2.86 -12.33 3.28
C THR A 122 -3.40 -11.09 3.97
N ILE A 123 -4.66 -10.69 3.72
CA ILE A 123 -5.19 -9.47 4.36
C ILE A 123 -5.49 -9.71 5.83
N GLU A 124 -5.88 -10.93 6.18
CA GLU A 124 -6.19 -11.33 7.55
C GLU A 124 -4.92 -11.41 8.41
N HIS A 125 -3.82 -11.94 7.86
CA HIS A 125 -2.51 -11.85 8.50
C HIS A 125 -2.05 -10.40 8.70
N ALA A 126 -2.31 -9.52 7.73
CA ALA A 126 -2.00 -8.09 7.86
C ALA A 126 -2.83 -7.43 8.97
N LEU A 127 -4.13 -7.74 9.07
CA LEU A 127 -5.01 -7.27 10.14
C LEU A 127 -4.57 -7.80 11.51
N LEU A 128 -4.25 -9.10 11.63
CA LEU A 128 -3.72 -9.70 12.87
C LEU A 128 -2.42 -9.01 13.32
N SER A 129 -1.49 -8.79 12.39
CA SER A 129 -0.24 -8.08 12.70
C SER A 129 -0.51 -6.64 13.17
N CYS A 130 -1.48 -5.96 12.55
CA CYS A 130 -1.86 -4.60 12.89
C CYS A 130 -2.49 -4.49 14.28
N TYR A 131 -3.52 -5.29 14.55
CA TYR A 131 -4.20 -5.29 15.84
C TYR A 131 -3.29 -5.77 16.97
N GLY A 132 -2.45 -6.78 16.72
CA GLY A 132 -1.44 -7.23 17.69
C GLY A 132 -0.47 -6.12 18.11
N LYS A 133 0.00 -5.31 17.15
CA LYS A 133 0.85 -4.13 17.43
C LYS A 133 0.11 -2.98 18.10
N CYS A 134 -1.21 -2.92 17.99
CA CYS A 134 -2.05 -1.94 18.69
C CYS A 134 -2.51 -2.42 20.07
N GLY A 135 -2.24 -3.68 20.44
CA GLY A 135 -2.71 -4.28 21.70
C GLY A 135 -4.20 -4.67 21.70
N GLU A 136 -4.85 -4.69 20.53
CA GLU A 136 -6.29 -4.96 20.37
C GLU A 136 -6.54 -6.47 20.25
N MET A 137 -6.29 -7.22 21.32
CA MET A 137 -6.33 -8.70 21.30
C MET A 137 -7.72 -9.27 21.00
N ASP A 138 -8.78 -8.61 21.46
CA ASP A 138 -10.16 -9.02 21.18
C ASP A 138 -10.46 -9.04 19.66
N GLU A 139 -9.89 -8.09 18.91
CA GLU A 139 -10.04 -8.07 17.44
C GLU A 139 -9.21 -9.17 16.78
N CYS A 140 -8.02 -9.48 17.33
CA CYS A 140 -7.22 -10.61 16.86
C CYS A 140 -7.95 -11.94 17.03
N GLU A 141 -8.58 -12.18 18.19
CA GLU A 141 -9.32 -13.42 18.47
C GLU A 141 -10.51 -13.61 17.51
N LYS A 142 -11.24 -12.53 17.22
CA LYS A 142 -12.35 -12.55 16.23
C LYS A 142 -11.87 -12.93 14.83
N ILE A 143 -10.76 -12.35 14.38
CA ILE A 143 -10.18 -12.67 13.07
C ILE A 143 -9.68 -14.11 13.04
N PHE A 144 -8.97 -14.53 14.09
CA PHE A 144 -8.43 -15.88 14.18
C PHE A 144 -9.54 -16.93 14.13
N SER A 145 -10.59 -16.76 14.92
CA SER A 145 -11.76 -17.68 14.94
C SER A 145 -12.37 -17.83 13.55
N ARG A 146 -12.63 -16.70 12.85
CA ARG A 146 -13.15 -16.72 11.47
C ARG A 146 -12.24 -17.42 10.46
N MET A 147 -10.92 -17.40 10.67
CA MET A 147 -9.96 -18.10 9.81
C MET A 147 -10.00 -19.63 10.00
N PHE A 148 -10.31 -20.11 11.21
CA PHE A 148 -10.44 -21.55 11.49
C PHE A 148 -11.74 -22.11 10.94
N ASP A 149 -12.86 -21.43 11.14
CA ASP A 149 -14.18 -21.88 10.66
C ASP A 149 -14.16 -22.20 9.14
N ARG A 150 -13.46 -21.38 8.34
CA ARG A 150 -13.32 -21.61 6.88
C ARG A 150 -12.40 -22.77 6.49
N LYS A 151 -11.49 -23.23 7.37
CA LYS A 151 -10.64 -24.41 7.07
C LYS A 151 -11.40 -25.71 7.31
N ASP A 152 -12.33 -25.71 8.26
CA ASP A 152 -13.14 -26.88 8.59
C ASP A 152 -14.24 -27.13 7.53
N ASP A 153 -14.73 -26.08 6.85
CA ASP A 153 -15.69 -26.18 5.73
C ASP A 153 -15.11 -26.72 4.41
N VAL A 154 -13.77 -26.77 4.27
CA VAL A 154 -13.07 -27.20 3.04
C VAL A 154 -12.41 -28.58 3.21
N SER A 155 -12.59 -29.21 4.38
CA SER A 155 -12.08 -30.55 4.74
C SER A 155 -13.18 -31.60 4.65
#